data_AF-A0AAX0XT33-F1
#
_entry.id   AF-A0AAX0XT33-F1
#
_cell.length_a   1.000
_cell.length_b   1.000
_cell.length_c   1.000
_cell.angle_alpha   90.00
_cell.angle_beta   90.00
_cell.angle_gamma   90.00
#
_symmetry.space_group_name_H-M   'P 1'
#
loop_
_entity.id
_entity.type
_entity.pdbx_description
1 polymer ?
#
loop_
_entity_poly.entity_id
_entity_poly.type
_entity_poly.pdbx_seq_one_letter_code
_entity_poly.pdbx_strand_id
1 'polypeptide(L)'
;MIETKRRPGRPRKEKTLDGATRSKRLRAKRTEDGTKELRLVVDAATADLFHALREQSGFGQREQSDFFAAMLLKVAGRDWLGPAFTLPIEKEAS
;
A
#
# COMPACT_ATOMS: atom_id res chain seq x y z
N MET A 1 24.59 40.72 9.98
CA MET A 1 23.35 40.17 9.40
C MET A 1 23.06 40.92 8.11
N ILE A 2 23.21 40.28 6.95
CA ILE A 2 22.90 40.92 5.66
C ILE A 2 21.57 40.33 5.18
N GLU A 3 20.49 41.11 5.31
CA GLU A 3 19.20 40.78 4.72
C GLU A 3 19.26 41.02 3.21
N THR A 4 19.46 39.94 2.44
CA THR A 4 19.33 39.96 0.98
C THR A 4 17.87 40.24 0.61
N LYS A 5 17.59 41.48 0.17
CA LYS A 5 16.31 41.90 -0.41
C LYS A 5 15.96 41.04 -1.64
N ARG A 6 14.79 40.39 -1.62
CA ARG A 6 14.31 39.47 -2.66
C ARG A 6 13.66 40.25 -3.83
N ARG A 7 13.95 39.84 -5.07
CA ARG A 7 13.27 40.37 -6.27
C ARG A 7 11.82 39.82 -6.35
N PRO A 8 10.83 40.64 -6.76
CA PRO A 8 9.46 40.16 -6.97
C PRO A 8 9.41 39.22 -8.18
N GLY A 9 8.73 38.07 -8.04
CA GLY A 9 8.39 37.22 -9.19
C GLY A 9 8.92 35.79 -9.19
N ARG A 10 9.79 35.37 -8.23
CA ARG A 10 10.13 33.94 -8.11
C ARG A 10 9.13 33.25 -7.18
N PRO A 11 8.32 32.28 -7.64
CA PRO A 11 7.49 31.47 -6.77
C PRO A 11 8.33 30.92 -5.64
N ARG A 12 7.80 31.00 -4.41
CA ARG A 12 8.44 30.44 -3.23
C ARG A 12 8.65 28.96 -3.51
N LYS A 13 9.90 28.47 -3.56
CA LYS A 13 10.17 27.03 -3.57
C LYS A 13 9.50 26.48 -2.32
N GLU A 14 8.35 25.84 -2.47
CA GLU A 14 7.74 25.08 -1.40
C GLU A 14 8.77 24.03 -0.99
N LYS A 15 9.18 24.08 0.28
CA LYS A 15 10.03 23.02 0.82
C LYS A 15 9.20 21.75 0.74
N THR A 16 9.78 20.71 0.15
CA THR A 16 9.23 19.36 0.27
C THR A 16 9.04 19.06 1.76
N LEU A 17 7.85 18.60 2.13
CA LEU A 17 7.54 18.20 3.50
C LEU A 17 8.58 17.19 3.97
N ASP A 18 9.05 17.36 5.20
CA ASP A 18 9.93 16.41 5.86
C ASP A 18 9.24 15.05 6.02
N GLY A 19 10.03 13.99 6.11
CA GLY A 19 9.52 12.61 6.14
C GLY A 19 8.51 12.37 7.26
N ALA A 20 8.73 12.94 8.45
CA ALA A 20 7.85 12.77 9.60
C ALA A 20 6.49 13.45 9.40
N THR A 21 6.48 14.69 8.89
CA THR A 21 5.23 15.40 8.58
C THR A 21 4.47 14.73 7.44
N ARG A 22 5.17 14.19 6.44
CA ARG A 22 4.55 13.42 5.35
C ARG A 22 3.87 12.15 5.88
N SER A 23 4.53 11.41 6.78
CA SER A 23 3.96 10.21 7.40
C SER A 23 2.75 10.51 8.29
N LYS A 24 2.77 11.59 9.09
CA LYS A 24 1.60 12.00 9.88
C LYS A 24 0.40 12.34 9.00
N ARG A 25 0.62 13.08 7.90
CA ARG A 25 -0.43 13.45 6.96
C ARG A 25 -1.03 12.24 6.23
N LEU A 26 -0.20 11.26 5.87
CA LEU A 26 -0.65 9.98 5.31
C LEU A 26 -1.52 9.17 6.29
N ARG A 27 -1.15 9.12 7.58
CA ARG A 27 -1.95 8.43 8.61
C ARG A 27 -3.29 9.13 8.85
N ALA A 28 -3.29 10.46 8.89
CA ALA A 28 -4.52 11.25 9.02
C ALA A 28 -5.46 10.99 7.83
N LYS A 29 -4.94 11.05 6.60
CA LYS A 29 -5.73 10.77 5.39
C LYS A 29 -6.31 9.36 5.37
N ARG A 30 -5.53 8.35 5.77
CA ARG A 30 -6.03 6.96 5.85
C ARG A 30 -7.19 6.80 6.83
N THR A 31 -7.16 7.56 7.92
CA THR A 31 -8.23 7.57 8.94
C THR A 31 -9.48 8.25 8.41
N GLU A 32 -9.34 9.35 7.66
CA GLU A 32 -10.43 10.01 6.93
C GLU A 32 -11.06 9.08 5.88
N ASP A 33 -10.24 8.32 5.15
CA ASP A 33 -10.67 7.33 4.16
C ASP A 33 -11.27 6.04 4.81
N GLY A 34 -11.33 5.96 6.14
CA GLY A 34 -11.85 4.78 6.87
C GLY A 34 -10.97 3.53 6.78
N THR A 35 -9.74 3.66 6.30
CA THR A 35 -8.79 2.55 6.10
C THR A 35 -7.92 2.34 7.33
N LYS A 36 -7.69 1.07 7.72
CA LYS A 36 -6.80 0.70 8.84
C LYS A 36 -5.55 -0.01 8.31
N GLU A 37 -4.39 0.41 8.81
CA GLU A 37 -3.11 -0.27 8.54
C GLU A 37 -2.95 -1.47 9.48
N LEU A 38 -2.85 -2.68 8.92
CA LEU A 38 -2.50 -3.90 9.65
C LEU A 38 -1.00 -4.17 9.48
N ARG A 39 -0.29 -4.35 10.58
CA ARG A 39 1.11 -4.79 10.59
C ARG A 39 1.17 -6.26 10.95
N LEU A 40 1.52 -7.09 9.99
CA LEU A 40 1.73 -8.52 10.19
C LEU A 40 3.22 -8.81 10.33
N VAL A 41 3.56 -9.57 11.37
CA VAL A 41 4.89 -10.16 11.54
C VAL A 41 4.74 -11.63 11.24
N VAL A 42 5.46 -12.10 10.23
CA VAL A 42 5.47 -13.49 9.77
C VAL A 42 6.92 -13.95 9.69
N ASP A 43 7.13 -15.26 9.75
CA ASP A 43 8.44 -15.87 9.49
C ASP A 43 8.81 -15.77 8.00
N ALA A 44 10.10 -15.96 7.71
CA ALA A 44 10.64 -15.78 6.36
C ALA A 44 9.98 -16.71 5.34
N ALA A 45 9.73 -17.98 5.70
CA ALA A 45 9.12 -18.96 4.82
C ALA A 45 7.68 -18.57 4.43
N THR A 46 6.89 -18.04 5.38
CA THR A 46 5.54 -17.54 5.08
C THR A 46 5.58 -16.28 4.23
N ALA A 47 6.58 -15.41 4.43
CA ALA A 47 6.76 -14.23 3.57
C ALA A 47 7.07 -14.65 2.12
N ASP A 48 7.96 -15.60 1.93
CA ASP A 48 8.33 -16.12 0.60
C ASP A 48 7.14 -16.80 -0.08
N LEU A 49 6.37 -17.60 0.66
CA LEU A 49 5.12 -18.20 0.16
C LEU A 49 4.13 -17.11 -0.27
N PHE A 50 3.94 -16.07 0.55
CA PHE A 50 3.05 -14.97 0.22
C PHE A 50 3.48 -14.24 -1.06
N HIS A 51 4.79 -14.02 -1.24
CA HIS A 51 5.33 -13.42 -2.45
C HIS A 51 5.10 -14.31 -3.69
N ALA A 52 5.33 -15.61 -3.58
CA ALA A 52 5.08 -16.55 -4.66
C ALA A 52 3.59 -16.59 -5.05
N LEU A 53 2.69 -16.64 -4.08
CA LEU A 53 1.23 -16.62 -4.32
C LEU A 53 0.79 -15.33 -5.00
N ARG A 54 1.28 -14.18 -4.53
CA ARG A 54 1.00 -12.87 -5.13
C ARG A 54 1.35 -12.85 -6.63
N GLU A 55 2.54 -13.34 -6.97
CA GLU A 55 3.03 -13.35 -8.36
C GLU A 55 2.24 -14.33 -9.23
N GLN A 56 1.94 -15.52 -8.73
CA GLN A 56 1.10 -16.49 -9.43
C GLN A 56 -0.33 -15.99 -9.66
N SER A 57 -0.84 -15.16 -8.76
CA SER A 57 -2.15 -14.51 -8.87
C SER A 57 -2.13 -13.24 -9.74
N GLY A 58 -0.99 -12.85 -10.32
CA GLY A 58 -0.87 -11.75 -11.28
C GLY A 58 -0.74 -10.35 -10.65
N PHE A 59 -0.52 -10.25 -9.34
CA PHE A 59 -0.32 -8.96 -8.66
C PHE A 59 1.13 -8.49 -8.75
N GLY A 60 1.34 -7.18 -8.90
CA GLY A 60 2.65 -6.54 -8.94
C GLY A 60 3.30 -6.36 -7.57
N GLN A 61 4.62 -6.07 -7.53
CA GLN A 61 5.39 -6.00 -6.29
C GLN A 61 4.88 -4.94 -5.30
N ARG A 62 4.26 -3.89 -5.82
CA ARG A 62 3.69 -2.78 -5.03
C ARG A 62 2.26 -3.05 -4.53
N GLU A 63 1.64 -4.13 -4.99
CA GLU A 63 0.24 -4.48 -4.71
C GLU A 63 0.13 -5.53 -3.59
N GLN A 64 1.14 -5.59 -2.71
CA GLN A 64 1.18 -6.56 -1.61
C GLN A 64 -0.04 -6.44 -0.68
N SER A 65 -0.42 -5.20 -0.35
CA SER A 65 -1.59 -4.92 0.48
C SER A 65 -2.91 -5.26 -0.21
N ASP A 66 -2.99 -5.01 -1.52
CA ASP A 66 -4.19 -5.32 -2.31
C ASP A 66 -4.38 -6.82 -2.45
N PHE A 67 -3.31 -7.56 -2.75
CA PHE A 67 -3.34 -9.02 -2.76
C PHE A 67 -3.74 -9.61 -1.40
N PHE A 68 -3.20 -9.07 -0.30
CA PHE A 68 -3.59 -9.52 1.04
C PHE A 68 -5.07 -9.28 1.33
N ALA A 69 -5.58 -8.10 0.99
CA ALA A 69 -6.99 -7.75 1.16
C ALA A 69 -7.89 -8.65 0.29
N ALA A 70 -7.50 -8.86 -0.97
CA ALA A 70 -8.21 -9.72 -1.91
C ALA A 70 -8.27 -11.17 -1.40
N MET A 71 -7.14 -11.71 -0.93
CA MET A 71 -7.06 -13.05 -0.33
C MET A 71 -7.96 -13.18 0.90
N LEU A 72 -7.93 -12.22 1.82
CA LEU A 72 -8.79 -12.22 3.00
C LEU A 72 -10.28 -12.16 2.64
N LEU A 73 -10.67 -11.30 1.70
CA LEU A 73 -12.05 -11.18 1.25
C LEU A 73 -12.53 -12.47 0.60
N LYS A 74 -11.69 -13.08 -0.25
CA LYS A 74 -12.00 -14.34 -0.91
C LYS A 74 -12.20 -15.49 0.08
N VAL A 75 -11.32 -15.62 1.07
CA VAL A 75 -11.45 -16.60 2.16
C VAL A 75 -12.72 -16.34 2.99
N ALA A 76 -13.09 -15.07 3.19
CA ALA A 76 -14.31 -14.69 3.89
C ALA A 76 -15.59 -14.82 3.04
N GLY A 77 -15.50 -15.28 1.79
CA GLY A 77 -16.64 -15.37 0.86
C GLY A 77 -17.23 -14.02 0.48
N ARG A 78 -16.42 -12.96 0.50
CA ARG A 78 -16.82 -11.59 0.16
C ARG A 78 -16.25 -11.17 -1.20
N ASP A 79 -16.99 -10.30 -1.88
CA ASP A 79 -16.60 -9.79 -3.18
C ASP A 79 -15.34 -8.93 -3.10
N TRP A 80 -14.43 -9.16 -4.03
CA TRP A 80 -13.26 -8.33 -4.29
C TRP A 80 -13.55 -7.41 -5.46
N LEU A 81 -13.35 -6.09 -5.26
CA LEU A 81 -13.63 -5.06 -6.26
C LEU A 81 -12.43 -4.72 -7.16
N GLY A 82 -11.30 -5.42 -7.00
CA GLY A 82 -10.11 -5.23 -7.81
C GLY A 82 -10.00 -6.25 -8.95
N PRO A 83 -8.80 -6.43 -9.53
CA PRO A 83 -8.60 -7.37 -10.64
C PRO A 83 -8.92 -8.80 -10.19
N ALA A 84 -9.54 -9.55 -11.11
CA ALA A 84 -9.85 -10.96 -10.89
C ALA A 84 -8.56 -11.75 -10.67
N PHE A 85 -8.55 -12.60 -9.66
CA PHE A 85 -7.41 -13.46 -9.35
C PHE A 85 -7.86 -14.82 -8.85
N THR A 86 -7.06 -15.84 -9.14
CA THR A 86 -7.29 -17.22 -8.73
C THR A 86 -6.20 -17.62 -7.75
N LEU A 87 -6.61 -18.26 -6.66
CA LEU A 87 -5.66 -18.83 -5.71
C LEU A 87 -5.30 -20.26 -6.17
N PRO A 88 -4.07 -20.73 -5.99
CA PRO A 88 -3.67 -22.08 -6.40
C PRO A 88 -4.53 -23.20 -5.79
N ILE A 89 -5.04 -22.98 -4.57
CA ILE A 89 -5.97 -23.92 -3.89
C ILE A 89 -7.25 -24.20 -4.68
N GLU A 90 -7.63 -23.32 -5.62
CA GLU A 90 -8.83 -23.47 -6.45
C GLU A 90 -8.55 -24.25 -7.74
N LYS A 91 -7.28 -24.44 -8.12
CA LYS A 91 -6.91 -25.16 -9.35
C LYS A 91 -7.07 -26.69 -9.25
N GLU A 92 -7.09 -27.23 -8.03
CA GLU A 92 -7.22 -28.69 -7.80
C GLU A 92 -8.67 -29.16 -7.60
N ALA A 93 -9.65 -28.25 -7.55
CA ALA A 93 -11.05 -28.57 -7.32
C ALA A 93 -11.89 -28.69 -8.62
N SER A 94 -11.26 -28.76 -9.79
CA SER A 94 -11.93 -28.96 -11.09
C SER A 94 -11.77 -30.39 -11.62
#